data_AF-A0A8E6B8A9-F1
#
_entry.id   AF-A0A8E6B8A9-F1
#
_cell.length_a   1.000
_cell.length_b   1.000
_cell.length_c   1.000
_cell.angle_alpha   90.00
_cell.angle_beta   90.00
_cell.angle_gamma   90.00
#
_symmetry.space_group_name_H-M   'P 1'
#
loop_
_entity.id
_entity.type
_entity.pdbx_description
1 polymer ?
#
loop_
_entity_poly.entity_id
_entity_poly.type
_entity_poly.pdbx_seq_one_letter_code
_entity_poly.pdbx_strand_id
1 'polypeptide(L)'
;MAATPAPAPSPEIAPAPQSSPVLAVGQRLAKGFFFLILVGVVLSAFAFSLGIQLPSIPLHAREPKQKVEPKQKPEAEPPTTGVSLFADRPHSLEVPEEVRTVLGIRKGNKEMIEVAKAPTLMKPLVLPGSTALDPTRLARIRARFAPARVVEIGQVADINRKTGQTEFRELRPGDHVRKGDVLGVFYSVDVGSKKNDLLDALVQLELDQKILDQSEEHREAVPEVFMLGAIRAVQGDRNAINRALNNLEAWDIPQEDIDALQAEAKKISADKNAWLKTKEGRWVKGEKAETNAKGEVKVSENPWGRVTLRAPFDGIIVERNLHVDEMVVDNTVNLFQVAEVNRLLVIANAPEDQLPTLEALNQDSRKWSIRTTGADAGTGLPGHIDEIGYLIDPNQHTAVIKGYVENPGLRLRAGQYVSATVPVSPPADVVEIPIDALIDDGNQSVVFVQMDPSKPIYTMRRVQVTHRYEKTVFVRSKPFPKDEQLTEKEAEDGLLPREELKPGERVVYAGTGELKSTLIKLESQAKKDTKEAAKP
;
A
#
# COMPACT_ATOMS: atom_id res chain seq x y z
N MET A 1 21.32 71.98 11.41
CA MET A 1 20.57 70.92 12.12
C MET A 1 19.65 70.27 11.10
N ALA A 2 19.91 69.01 10.77
CA ALA A 2 19.24 68.26 9.73
C ALA A 2 17.81 67.89 10.16
N ALA A 3 16.82 68.20 9.32
CA ALA A 3 15.45 67.72 9.47
C ALA A 3 15.24 66.54 8.52
N THR A 4 14.98 65.38 9.11
CA THR A 4 14.59 64.13 8.47
C THR A 4 13.25 64.28 7.72
N PRO A 5 13.10 63.74 6.50
CA PRO A 5 11.80 63.67 5.84
C PRO A 5 11.00 62.47 6.36
N ALA A 6 9.69 62.67 6.54
CA ALA A 6 8.72 61.68 6.97
C ALA A 6 8.48 60.58 5.91
N PRO A 7 8.14 59.34 6.31
CA PRO A 7 7.92 58.23 5.38
C PRO A 7 6.57 58.33 4.66
N ALA A 8 6.55 57.91 3.39
CA ALA A 8 5.37 57.85 2.52
C ALA A 8 4.36 56.77 2.99
N PRO A 9 3.04 56.97 2.79
CA PRO A 9 2.03 55.98 3.15
C PRO A 9 2.02 54.79 2.15
N SER A 10 1.79 53.59 2.69
CA SER A 10 1.62 52.35 1.92
C SER A 10 0.26 52.32 1.19
N PRO A 11 0.14 51.64 0.03
CA PRO A 11 -1.10 51.61 -0.73
C PRO A 11 -2.17 50.74 -0.05
N GLU A 12 -3.36 51.32 0.08
CA GLU A 12 -4.58 50.73 0.62
C GLU A 12 -5.13 49.68 -0.36
N ILE A 13 -5.27 48.43 0.10
CA ILE A 13 -5.85 47.33 -0.67
C ILE A 13 -7.37 47.54 -0.75
N ALA A 14 -7.90 47.66 -1.97
CA ALA A 14 -9.33 47.79 -2.22
C ALA A 14 -10.11 46.55 -1.72
N PRO A 15 -11.25 46.71 -1.02
CA PRO A 15 -12.11 45.59 -0.68
C PRO A 15 -12.91 45.11 -1.91
N ALA A 16 -13.09 43.80 -2.01
CA ALA A 16 -13.93 43.15 -3.01
C ALA A 16 -15.40 43.65 -2.94
N PRO A 17 -16.12 43.73 -4.08
CA PRO A 17 -17.46 44.32 -4.10
C PRO A 17 -18.47 43.46 -3.35
N GLN A 18 -19.12 44.10 -2.37
CA GLN A 18 -20.32 43.63 -1.70
C GLN A 18 -21.51 43.74 -2.67
N SER A 19 -22.22 42.64 -2.90
CA SER A 19 -23.57 42.66 -3.47
C SER A 19 -24.59 42.82 -2.34
N SER A 20 -25.23 43.99 -2.31
CA SER A 20 -26.35 44.33 -1.41
C SER A 20 -27.71 44.12 -2.13
N PRO A 21 -28.89 44.31 -1.50
CA PRO A 21 -29.81 43.21 -1.21
C PRO A 21 -31.25 43.45 -1.75
N VAL A 22 -32.17 42.61 -1.27
CA VAL A 22 -33.63 42.83 -1.10
C VAL A 22 -34.54 42.30 -2.23
N LEU A 23 -35.28 41.22 -1.93
CA LEU A 23 -36.73 41.31 -1.71
C LEU A 23 -37.28 40.03 -1.07
N ALA A 24 -37.88 40.19 0.11
CA ALA A 24 -38.66 39.18 0.82
C ALA A 24 -40.14 39.50 0.68
N VAL A 25 -40.94 38.56 0.14
CA VAL A 25 -42.39 38.35 0.33
C VAL A 25 -42.66 36.93 -0.19
N GLY A 26 -43.34 35.98 0.44
CA GLY A 26 -43.97 35.84 1.74
C GLY A 26 -44.51 34.39 1.82
N GLN A 27 -44.60 33.86 3.05
CA GLN A 27 -45.46 32.76 3.52
C GLN A 27 -45.94 31.69 2.52
N ARG A 28 -45.51 30.43 2.73
CA ARG A 28 -46.42 29.28 2.99
C ARG A 28 -45.66 27.94 3.11
N LEU A 29 -46.19 27.11 4.01
CA LEU A 29 -46.09 25.63 4.06
C LEU A 29 -44.90 24.99 4.79
N ALA A 30 -45.04 24.95 6.11
CA ALA A 30 -44.59 23.82 6.92
C ALA A 30 -45.38 22.54 6.53
N LYS A 31 -44.81 21.70 5.67
CA LYS A 31 -45.26 20.31 5.41
C LYS A 31 -44.08 19.45 4.95
N GLY A 32 -43.24 19.02 5.89
CA GLY A 32 -42.11 18.11 5.62
C GLY A 32 -41.90 17.04 6.68
N PHE A 33 -42.79 16.92 7.66
CA PHE A 33 -42.61 16.01 8.81
C PHE A 33 -43.73 14.95 8.94
N PHE A 34 -44.59 14.82 7.92
CA PHE A 34 -45.78 13.94 7.97
C PHE A 34 -45.71 12.73 7.00
N PHE A 35 -44.59 12.50 6.31
CA PHE A 35 -44.51 11.48 5.25
C PHE A 35 -43.92 10.13 5.68
N LEU A 36 -43.41 10.00 6.92
CA LEU A 36 -42.85 8.73 7.43
C LEU A 36 -43.84 7.86 8.23
N ILE A 37 -45.01 8.41 8.62
CA ILE A 37 -46.05 7.66 9.35
C ILE A 37 -47.10 7.05 8.39
N LEU A 38 -47.21 7.55 7.15
CA LEU A 38 -48.23 7.07 6.20
C LEU A 38 -47.80 5.78 5.44
N VAL A 39 -46.52 5.47 5.32
CA VAL A 39 -46.03 4.26 4.63
C VAL A 39 -46.12 3.00 5.52
N GLY A 40 -46.05 3.16 6.84
CA GLY A 40 -46.20 2.05 7.80
C GLY A 40 -47.66 1.57 7.96
N VAL A 41 -48.64 2.45 7.74
CA VAL A 41 -50.07 2.13 7.89
C VAL A 41 -50.66 1.47 6.63
N VAL A 42 -50.03 1.62 5.46
CA VAL A 42 -50.46 0.95 4.23
C VAL A 42 -49.90 -0.49 4.14
N LEU A 43 -48.77 -0.79 4.79
CA LEU A 43 -48.22 -2.15 4.87
C LEU A 43 -48.90 -3.05 5.92
N SER A 44 -49.53 -2.47 6.95
CA SER A 44 -50.34 -3.25 7.91
C SER A 44 -51.74 -3.58 7.38
N ALA A 45 -52.26 -2.83 6.40
CA ALA A 45 -53.56 -3.07 5.78
C ALA A 45 -53.54 -4.14 4.68
N PHE A 46 -52.37 -4.52 4.14
CA PHE A 46 -52.27 -5.53 3.08
C PHE A 46 -51.97 -6.96 3.58
N ALA A 47 -51.62 -7.13 4.85
CA ALA A 47 -51.41 -8.45 5.47
C ALA A 47 -52.72 -9.09 6.00
N PHE A 48 -53.86 -8.40 5.93
CA PHE A 48 -55.13 -8.86 6.48
C PHE A 48 -56.08 -9.51 5.45
N SER A 49 -55.65 -9.71 4.19
CA SER A 49 -56.47 -10.33 3.13
C SER A 49 -56.09 -11.76 2.72
N LEU A 50 -55.02 -12.35 3.28
CA LEU A 50 -54.75 -13.78 3.15
C LEU A 50 -54.86 -14.45 4.52
N GLY A 51 -55.97 -15.16 4.73
CA GLY A 51 -56.30 -15.87 5.96
C GLY A 51 -55.27 -16.93 6.33
N ILE A 52 -54.32 -16.56 7.18
CA ILE A 52 -53.48 -17.48 7.94
C ILE A 52 -53.80 -17.23 9.42
N GLN A 53 -54.44 -18.21 10.07
CA GLN A 53 -54.71 -18.19 11.51
C GLN A 53 -53.39 -18.37 12.28
N LEU A 54 -52.99 -17.34 13.02
CA LEU A 54 -52.02 -17.47 14.12
C LEU A 54 -52.80 -17.70 15.43
N PRO A 55 -52.38 -18.64 16.30
CA PRO A 55 -53.06 -18.89 17.56
C PRO A 55 -52.82 -17.73 18.53
N SER A 56 -53.93 -17.21 19.08
CA SER A 56 -53.98 -16.13 20.05
C SER A 56 -53.56 -16.61 21.44
N ILE A 57 -52.51 -15.99 22.00
CA ILE A 57 -52.12 -16.14 23.40
C ILE A 57 -52.88 -15.09 24.21
N PRO A 58 -53.66 -15.46 25.25
CA PRO A 58 -54.39 -14.49 26.05
C PRO A 58 -53.45 -13.76 27.04
N LEU A 59 -53.44 -12.42 26.96
CA LEU A 59 -52.86 -11.54 27.97
C LEU A 59 -53.78 -11.50 29.20
N HIS A 60 -53.41 -12.21 30.26
CA HIS A 60 -53.92 -11.98 31.62
C HIS A 60 -52.92 -11.10 32.38
N ALA A 61 -53.37 -9.92 32.81
CA ALA A 61 -52.71 -9.11 33.82
C ALA A 61 -52.66 -9.91 35.14
N ARG A 62 -51.45 -10.20 35.61
CA ARG A 62 -51.21 -10.90 36.87
C ARG A 62 -50.25 -10.05 37.71
N GLU A 63 -50.73 -9.64 38.88
CA GLU A 63 -49.97 -8.95 39.92
C GLU A 63 -48.60 -9.63 40.18
N PRO A 64 -47.58 -8.87 40.61
CA PRO A 64 -46.27 -9.44 40.88
C PRO A 64 -46.33 -10.30 42.15
N LYS A 65 -46.60 -11.60 41.98
CA LYS A 65 -46.24 -12.60 42.99
C LYS A 65 -44.74 -12.81 42.93
N GLN A 66 -44.06 -12.51 44.04
CA GLN A 66 -42.70 -12.96 44.34
C GLN A 66 -42.57 -14.44 43.97
N LYS A 67 -41.84 -14.70 42.89
CA LYS A 67 -41.41 -16.04 42.53
C LYS A 67 -40.18 -16.31 43.37
N VAL A 68 -40.39 -16.98 44.49
CA VAL A 68 -39.34 -17.66 45.24
C VAL A 68 -38.64 -18.58 44.23
N GLU A 69 -37.39 -18.27 43.91
CA GLU A 69 -36.54 -19.17 43.15
C GLU A 69 -36.55 -20.55 43.81
N PRO A 70 -36.61 -21.65 43.04
CA PRO A 70 -36.33 -22.93 43.62
C PRO A 70 -34.91 -22.85 44.19
N LYS A 71 -34.78 -23.06 45.50
CA LYS A 71 -33.50 -23.33 46.16
C LYS A 71 -32.69 -24.20 45.21
N GLN A 72 -31.57 -23.67 44.73
CA GLN A 72 -30.52 -24.47 44.14
C GLN A 72 -30.38 -25.71 45.02
N LYS A 73 -30.49 -26.89 44.40
CA LYS A 73 -29.96 -28.12 45.02
C LYS A 73 -28.57 -27.75 45.54
N PRO A 74 -28.20 -28.14 46.77
CA PRO A 74 -26.83 -27.97 47.23
C PRO A 74 -25.93 -28.55 46.13
N GLU A 75 -25.14 -27.67 45.53
CA GLU A 75 -23.97 -28.07 44.79
C GLU A 75 -23.23 -29.05 45.70
N ALA A 76 -23.07 -30.29 45.22
CA ALA A 76 -22.48 -31.36 46.02
C ALA A 76 -21.19 -30.83 46.64
N GLU A 77 -21.04 -30.98 47.96
CA GLU A 77 -19.85 -30.56 48.67
C GLU A 77 -18.62 -31.11 47.92
N PRO A 78 -17.67 -30.25 47.50
CA PRO A 78 -16.44 -30.76 46.95
C PRO A 78 -15.80 -31.64 48.03
N PRO A 79 -15.12 -32.74 47.67
CA PRO A 79 -14.35 -33.52 48.64
C PRO A 79 -13.18 -32.64 49.12
N THR A 80 -13.45 -31.82 50.13
CA THR A 80 -12.52 -30.86 50.76
C THR A 80 -11.80 -31.49 51.95
N THR A 81 -11.96 -32.79 52.18
CA THR A 81 -11.36 -33.50 53.28
C THR A 81 -9.84 -33.57 53.07
N GLY A 82 -9.11 -32.63 53.66
CA GLY A 82 -7.63 -32.64 53.72
C GLY A 82 -6.90 -31.44 53.12
N VAL A 83 -7.58 -30.47 52.49
CA VAL A 83 -6.91 -29.24 52.02
C VAL A 83 -6.70 -28.28 53.19
N SER A 84 -5.46 -27.82 53.41
CA SER A 84 -5.12 -26.89 54.48
C SER A 84 -4.44 -25.61 53.96
N LEU A 85 -4.60 -24.52 54.70
CA LEU A 85 -3.84 -23.29 54.46
C LEU A 85 -2.37 -23.55 54.81
N PHE A 86 -1.47 -23.15 53.91
CA PHE A 86 -0.03 -23.24 54.16
C PHE A 86 0.41 -22.04 55.01
N ALA A 87 0.71 -22.27 56.29
CA ALA A 87 0.91 -21.19 57.27
C ALA A 87 2.05 -20.21 56.93
N ASP A 88 3.09 -20.67 56.23
CA ASP A 88 4.27 -19.84 55.94
C ASP A 88 4.03 -18.80 54.83
N ARG A 89 2.93 -18.90 54.06
CA ARG A 89 2.60 -17.93 53.01
C ARG A 89 1.10 -17.64 52.88
N PRO A 90 0.70 -16.37 52.71
CA PRO A 90 -0.69 -16.03 52.46
C PRO A 90 -1.17 -16.63 51.13
N HIS A 91 -2.48 -16.83 51.02
CA HIS A 91 -3.15 -17.28 49.80
C HIS A 91 -2.58 -18.59 49.21
N SER A 92 -2.03 -19.45 50.06
CA SER A 92 -1.37 -20.70 49.67
C SER A 92 -2.10 -21.91 50.24
N LEU A 93 -2.36 -22.91 49.39
CA LEU A 93 -3.00 -24.17 49.75
C LEU A 93 -2.00 -25.32 49.68
N GLU A 94 -2.02 -26.19 50.68
CA GLU A 94 -1.45 -27.53 50.59
C GLU A 94 -2.56 -28.51 50.20
N VAL A 95 -2.40 -29.17 49.04
CA VAL A 95 -3.46 -30.00 48.44
C VAL A 95 -2.99 -31.45 48.36
N PRO A 96 -3.51 -32.35 49.22
CA PRO A 96 -3.12 -33.77 49.21
C PRO A 96 -3.33 -34.45 47.85
N GLU A 97 -2.59 -35.53 47.58
CA GLU A 97 -2.64 -36.24 46.29
C GLU A 97 -4.05 -36.67 45.90
N GLU A 98 -4.85 -37.17 46.85
CA GLU A 98 -6.23 -37.60 46.62
C GLU A 98 -7.10 -36.46 46.07
N VAL A 99 -7.00 -35.28 46.69
CA VAL A 99 -7.75 -34.09 46.26
C VAL A 99 -7.26 -33.59 44.90
N ARG A 100 -5.96 -33.66 44.63
CA ARG A 100 -5.41 -33.29 43.31
C ARG A 100 -5.93 -34.19 42.19
N THR A 101 -6.16 -35.48 42.47
CA THR A 101 -6.76 -36.39 41.50
C THR A 101 -8.22 -36.10 41.25
N VAL A 102 -8.99 -35.79 42.30
CA VAL A 102 -10.40 -35.44 42.16
C VAL A 102 -10.60 -34.10 41.44
N LEU A 103 -9.78 -33.09 41.76
CA LEU A 103 -9.81 -31.78 41.10
C LEU A 103 -9.26 -31.80 39.67
N GLY A 104 -8.79 -32.95 39.18
CA GLY A 104 -8.21 -33.08 37.84
C GLY A 104 -6.85 -32.41 37.68
N ILE A 105 -6.26 -31.85 38.75
CA ILE A 105 -4.90 -31.33 38.80
C ILE A 105 -3.89 -32.45 38.54
N ARG A 106 -4.21 -33.70 38.91
CA ARG A 106 -3.40 -34.89 38.64
C ARG A 106 -4.22 -35.96 37.94
N LYS A 107 -3.84 -36.32 36.70
CA LYS A 107 -4.47 -37.39 35.93
C LYS A 107 -3.47 -38.53 35.70
N GLY A 108 -3.59 -39.60 36.49
CA GLY A 108 -2.59 -40.68 36.54
C GLY A 108 -1.24 -40.14 37.06
N ASN A 109 -0.15 -40.36 36.31
CA ASN A 109 1.19 -39.85 36.66
C ASN A 109 1.48 -38.43 36.14
N LYS A 110 0.52 -37.75 35.51
CA LYS A 110 0.70 -36.41 34.95
C LYS A 110 0.01 -35.35 35.80
N GLU A 111 0.74 -34.29 36.13
CA GLU A 111 0.17 -33.07 36.68
C GLU A 111 -0.26 -32.14 35.54
N MET A 112 -1.48 -31.61 35.62
CA MET A 112 -2.07 -30.65 34.68
C MET A 112 -1.56 -29.25 35.03
N ILE A 113 -0.24 -29.12 34.89
CA ILE A 113 0.54 -27.94 35.22
C ILE A 113 1.37 -27.60 33.99
N GLU A 114 1.29 -26.35 33.55
CA GLU A 114 2.07 -25.85 32.42
C GLU A 114 3.19 -24.94 32.96
N VAL A 115 4.36 -25.01 32.33
CA VAL A 115 5.46 -24.10 32.64
C VAL A 115 5.25 -22.82 31.84
N ALA A 116 5.18 -21.67 32.51
CA ALA A 116 5.10 -20.36 31.88
C ALA A 116 6.35 -20.15 31.01
N LYS A 117 6.17 -19.94 29.71
CA LYS A 117 7.25 -19.80 28.73
C LYS A 117 7.20 -18.40 28.11
N ALA A 118 8.34 -17.92 27.60
CA ALA A 118 8.32 -16.74 26.76
C ALA A 118 7.52 -17.05 25.48
N PRO A 119 6.57 -16.20 25.08
CA PRO A 119 5.80 -16.43 23.88
C PRO A 119 6.68 -16.44 22.64
N THR A 120 6.43 -17.39 21.74
CA THR A 120 7.18 -17.50 20.48
C THR A 120 6.46 -16.85 19.30
N LEU A 121 5.13 -16.72 19.37
CA LEU A 121 4.30 -16.19 18.27
C LEU A 121 3.30 -15.19 18.82
N MET A 122 3.16 -14.05 18.16
CA MET A 122 2.07 -13.11 18.38
C MET A 122 1.09 -13.20 17.21
N LYS A 123 -0.19 -12.90 17.45
CA LYS A 123 -1.15 -12.75 16.34
C LYS A 123 -0.59 -11.72 15.35
N PRO A 124 -0.40 -12.08 14.07
CA PRO A 124 0.16 -11.16 13.10
C PRO A 124 -0.83 -10.04 12.82
N LEU A 125 -0.30 -8.88 12.45
CA LEU A 125 -1.11 -7.75 12.03
C LEU A 125 -1.54 -7.98 10.58
N VAL A 126 -2.83 -7.89 10.31
CA VAL A 126 -3.40 -8.12 8.98
C VAL A 126 -3.96 -6.79 8.48
N LEU A 127 -3.31 -6.23 7.46
CA LEU A 127 -3.63 -4.92 6.92
C LEU A 127 -4.33 -5.07 5.56
N PRO A 128 -5.54 -4.53 5.39
CA PRO A 128 -6.19 -4.49 4.09
C PRO A 128 -5.51 -3.46 3.18
N GLY A 129 -5.42 -3.75 1.89
CA GLY A 129 -4.78 -2.87 0.94
C GLY A 129 -5.04 -3.23 -0.51
N SER A 130 -4.29 -2.58 -1.39
CA SER A 130 -4.28 -2.89 -2.82
C SER A 130 -2.86 -2.83 -3.37
N THR A 131 -2.65 -3.53 -4.48
CA THR A 131 -1.45 -3.40 -5.29
C THR A 131 -1.56 -2.18 -6.21
N ALA A 132 -0.43 -1.61 -6.60
CA ALA A 132 -0.30 -0.52 -7.55
C ALA A 132 0.96 -0.73 -8.40
N LEU A 133 1.07 0.02 -9.49
CA LEU A 133 2.29 0.04 -10.28
C LEU A 133 3.42 0.72 -9.48
N ASP A 134 4.62 0.18 -9.59
CA ASP A 134 5.82 0.82 -9.03
C ASP A 134 6.13 2.10 -9.83
N PRO A 135 6.04 3.30 -9.21
CA PRO A 135 6.28 4.55 -9.92
C PRO A 135 7.72 4.69 -10.42
N THR A 136 8.67 3.96 -9.84
CA THR A 136 10.08 3.94 -10.27
C THR A 136 10.33 3.04 -11.48
N ARG A 137 9.38 2.15 -11.79
CA ARG A 137 9.43 1.20 -12.92
C ARG A 137 8.32 1.46 -13.94
N LEU A 138 7.95 2.73 -14.09
CA LEU A 138 6.89 3.20 -14.97
C LEU A 138 7.45 4.25 -15.94
N ALA A 139 7.38 3.99 -17.24
CA ALA A 139 7.71 4.96 -18.28
C ALA A 139 6.43 5.57 -18.85
N ARG A 140 6.35 6.91 -18.79
CA ARG A 140 5.34 7.69 -19.52
C ARG A 140 5.98 8.24 -20.78
N ILE A 141 5.57 7.72 -21.92
CA ILE A 141 6.14 8.05 -23.22
C ILE A 141 5.27 9.15 -23.82
N ARG A 142 5.86 10.34 -24.02
CA ARG A 142 5.20 11.53 -24.55
C ARG A 142 5.76 11.90 -25.92
N ALA A 143 4.98 12.60 -26.72
CA ALA A 143 5.48 13.20 -27.95
C ALA A 143 6.43 14.36 -27.59
N ARG A 144 7.73 14.20 -27.81
CA ARG A 144 8.68 15.33 -27.68
C ARG A 144 8.68 16.24 -28.91
N PHE A 145 8.11 15.74 -30.00
CA PHE A 145 7.96 16.39 -31.29
C PHE A 145 6.46 16.52 -31.59
N ALA A 146 5.91 17.73 -31.46
CA ALA A 146 4.54 18.05 -31.82
C ALA A 146 4.55 19.33 -32.65
N PRO A 147 3.78 19.42 -33.75
CA PRO A 147 2.78 18.45 -34.20
C PRO A 147 3.36 17.19 -34.87
N ALA A 148 2.68 16.05 -34.68
CA ALA A 148 3.05 14.78 -35.31
C ALA A 148 1.83 13.91 -35.60
N ARG A 149 1.76 13.32 -36.79
CA ARG A 149 0.71 12.35 -37.14
C ARG A 149 1.18 10.93 -36.83
N VAL A 150 0.30 10.11 -36.25
CA VAL A 150 0.53 8.67 -36.07
C VAL A 150 0.46 7.99 -37.43
N VAL A 151 1.58 7.46 -37.91
CA VAL A 151 1.65 6.71 -39.18
C VAL A 151 1.30 5.24 -38.95
N GLU A 152 1.87 4.66 -37.90
CA GLU A 152 1.72 3.25 -37.59
C GLU A 152 1.80 3.05 -36.07
N ILE A 153 1.09 2.03 -35.57
CA ILE A 153 1.23 1.54 -34.21
C ILE A 153 1.94 0.19 -34.29
N GLY A 154 2.88 -0.05 -33.38
CA GLY A 154 3.58 -1.32 -33.29
C GLY A 154 2.62 -2.50 -33.27
N GLN A 155 3.06 -3.63 -33.81
CA GLN A 155 2.23 -4.81 -33.96
C GLN A 155 2.74 -5.95 -33.09
N VAL A 156 1.80 -6.71 -32.52
CA VAL A 156 2.06 -7.93 -31.78
C VAL A 156 1.37 -9.10 -32.46
N ALA A 157 2.05 -10.25 -32.47
CA ALA A 157 1.48 -11.50 -32.93
C ALA A 157 0.41 -11.97 -31.93
N ASP A 158 -0.82 -12.13 -32.41
CA ASP A 158 -1.95 -12.65 -31.64
C ASP A 158 -2.50 -13.91 -32.31
N ILE A 159 -2.94 -14.89 -31.51
CA ILE A 159 -3.50 -16.12 -32.05
C ILE A 159 -5.01 -15.90 -32.16
N ASN A 160 -5.50 -15.87 -33.40
CA ASN A 160 -6.92 -15.79 -33.63
C ASN A 160 -7.59 -17.07 -33.13
N ARG A 161 -8.36 -16.97 -32.04
CA ARG A 161 -9.02 -18.11 -31.38
C ARG A 161 -10.00 -18.87 -32.28
N LYS A 162 -10.49 -18.25 -33.36
CA LYS A 162 -11.45 -18.87 -34.29
C LYS A 162 -10.76 -19.64 -35.41
N THR A 163 -9.66 -19.12 -35.93
CA THR A 163 -8.94 -19.71 -37.08
C THR A 163 -7.71 -20.52 -36.67
N GLY A 164 -7.22 -20.32 -35.44
CA GLY A 164 -5.97 -20.89 -34.93
C GLY A 164 -4.72 -20.29 -35.58
N GLN A 165 -4.86 -19.28 -36.44
CA GLN A 165 -3.75 -18.65 -37.15
C GLN A 165 -3.18 -17.46 -36.36
N THR A 166 -1.89 -17.25 -36.51
CA THR A 166 -1.22 -16.05 -35.99
C THR A 166 -1.53 -14.88 -36.89
N GLU A 167 -2.19 -13.87 -36.34
CA GLU A 167 -2.47 -12.60 -37.01
C GLU A 167 -1.70 -11.49 -36.28
N PHE A 168 -1.16 -10.52 -37.03
CA PHE A 168 -0.54 -9.34 -36.44
C PHE A 168 -1.61 -8.28 -36.20
N ARG A 169 -1.64 -7.72 -35.00
CA ARG A 169 -2.54 -6.63 -34.63
C ARG A 169 -1.79 -5.52 -33.92
N GLU A 170 -2.36 -4.32 -33.95
CA GLU A 170 -1.86 -3.19 -33.16
C GLU A 170 -1.73 -3.54 -31.67
N LEU A 171 -0.70 -2.94 -31.05
CA LEU A 171 -0.47 -2.98 -29.61
C LEU A 171 -1.65 -2.38 -28.84
N ARG A 172 -2.00 -3.04 -27.74
CA ARG A 172 -3.09 -2.68 -26.83
C ARG A 172 -2.62 -2.66 -25.39
N PRO A 173 -3.36 -1.97 -24.50
CA PRO A 173 -3.17 -2.16 -23.07
C PRO A 173 -3.25 -3.64 -22.68
N GLY A 174 -2.26 -4.11 -21.92
CA GLY A 174 -2.09 -5.51 -21.53
C GLY A 174 -1.08 -6.29 -22.36
N ASP A 175 -0.64 -5.78 -23.51
CA ASP A 175 0.38 -6.46 -24.31
C ASP A 175 1.78 -6.30 -23.70
N HIS A 176 2.58 -7.35 -23.87
CA HIS A 176 3.98 -7.37 -23.46
C HIS A 176 4.87 -6.76 -24.54
N VAL A 177 5.84 -5.96 -24.11
CA VAL A 177 6.86 -5.36 -24.97
C VAL A 177 8.24 -5.60 -24.38
N ARG A 178 9.22 -5.76 -25.24
CA ARG A 178 10.65 -5.83 -24.89
C ARG A 178 11.31 -4.49 -25.19
N LYS A 179 12.41 -4.21 -24.51
CA LYS A 179 13.25 -3.05 -24.77
C LYS A 179 13.62 -3.00 -26.26
N GLY A 180 13.34 -1.85 -26.89
CA GLY A 180 13.61 -1.62 -28.31
C GLY A 180 12.45 -1.97 -29.25
N ASP A 181 11.41 -2.67 -28.79
CA ASP A 181 10.23 -2.96 -29.59
C ASP A 181 9.57 -1.66 -30.05
N VAL A 182 9.11 -1.62 -31.31
CA VAL A 182 8.44 -0.46 -31.88
C VAL A 182 7.07 -0.32 -31.24
N LEU A 183 6.82 0.82 -30.62
CA LEU A 183 5.51 1.18 -30.07
C LEU A 183 4.65 1.91 -31.09
N GLY A 184 5.27 2.77 -31.90
CA GLY A 184 4.61 3.47 -33.00
C GLY A 184 5.58 4.29 -33.83
N VAL A 185 5.17 4.55 -35.06
CA VAL A 185 5.88 5.40 -36.01
C VAL A 185 5.06 6.67 -36.23
N PHE A 186 5.72 7.80 -36.14
CA PHE A 186 5.10 9.13 -36.22
C PHE A 186 5.74 9.91 -37.34
N TYR A 187 4.97 10.80 -37.97
CA TYR A 187 5.46 11.73 -38.98
C TYR A 187 5.36 13.15 -38.44
N SER A 188 6.50 13.84 -38.34
CA SER A 188 6.57 15.25 -37.98
C SER A 188 7.33 16.03 -39.05
N VAL A 189 6.70 17.10 -39.54
CA VAL A 189 7.32 18.01 -40.50
C VAL A 189 8.51 18.73 -39.87
N ASP A 190 8.42 19.07 -38.59
CA ASP A 190 9.47 19.80 -37.86
C ASP A 190 10.72 18.93 -37.67
N VAL A 191 10.53 17.65 -37.34
CA VAL A 191 11.64 16.69 -37.26
C VAL A 191 12.29 16.49 -38.63
N GLY A 192 11.47 16.33 -39.68
CA GLY A 192 11.99 16.22 -41.04
C GLY A 192 12.78 17.44 -41.48
N SER A 193 12.30 18.64 -41.13
CA SER A 193 12.97 19.91 -41.41
C SER A 193 14.32 19.99 -40.69
N LYS A 194 14.40 19.61 -39.41
CA LYS A 194 15.69 19.63 -38.66
C LYS A 194 16.67 18.55 -39.07
N LYS A 195 16.20 17.37 -39.45
CA LYS A 195 17.06 16.33 -40.04
C LYS A 195 17.64 16.80 -41.38
N ASN A 196 16.86 17.53 -42.19
CA ASN A 196 17.36 18.16 -43.41
C ASN A 196 18.36 19.29 -43.11
N ASP A 197 18.06 20.19 -42.16
CA ASP A 197 18.99 21.25 -41.74
C ASP A 197 20.36 20.67 -41.32
N LEU A 198 20.35 19.53 -40.61
CA LEU A 198 21.59 18.82 -40.24
C LEU A 198 22.30 18.26 -41.46
N LEU A 199 21.57 17.60 -42.36
CA LEU A 199 22.13 17.02 -43.58
C LEU A 199 22.81 18.10 -44.44
N ASP A 200 22.12 19.22 -44.66
CA ASP A 200 22.63 20.35 -45.44
C ASP A 200 23.88 20.94 -44.79
N ALA A 201 23.87 21.15 -43.47
CA ALA A 201 25.03 21.68 -42.75
C ALA A 201 26.23 20.73 -42.76
N LEU A 202 26.01 19.41 -42.73
CA LEU A 202 27.08 18.41 -42.84
C LEU A 202 27.72 18.40 -44.24
N VAL A 203 26.89 18.46 -45.29
CA VAL A 203 27.38 18.53 -46.68
C VAL A 203 28.14 19.82 -46.92
N GLN A 204 27.62 20.95 -46.42
CA GLN A 204 28.26 22.25 -46.55
C GLN A 204 29.60 22.30 -45.81
N LEU A 205 29.65 21.79 -44.57
CA LEU A 205 30.90 21.70 -43.80
C LEU A 205 31.99 20.95 -44.57
N GLU A 206 31.65 19.83 -45.20
CA GLU A 206 32.66 19.05 -45.92
C GLU A 206 33.18 19.79 -47.18
N LEU A 207 32.31 20.55 -47.85
CA LEU A 207 32.70 21.40 -48.98
C LEU A 207 33.61 22.54 -48.51
N ASP A 208 33.21 23.28 -47.48
CA ASP A 208 33.94 24.44 -46.98
C ASP A 208 35.25 24.01 -46.30
N GLN A 209 35.29 22.82 -45.69
CA GLN A 209 36.53 22.22 -45.22
C GLN A 209 37.48 21.89 -46.38
N LYS A 210 37.00 21.32 -47.49
CA LYS A 210 37.84 21.09 -48.69
C LYS A 210 38.37 22.40 -49.28
N ILE A 211 37.56 23.46 -49.30
CA ILE A 211 37.98 24.79 -49.74
C ILE A 211 39.05 25.35 -48.82
N LEU A 212 38.87 25.23 -47.51
CA LEU A 212 39.86 25.66 -46.52
C LEU A 212 41.17 24.88 -46.69
N ASP A 213 41.11 23.55 -46.76
CA ASP A 213 42.28 22.68 -46.92
C ASP A 213 43.08 23.04 -48.20
N GLN A 214 42.39 23.25 -49.33
CA GLN A 214 43.02 23.70 -50.58
C GLN A 214 43.63 25.09 -50.47
N SER A 215 42.97 26.00 -49.76
CA SER A 215 43.47 27.37 -49.54
C SER A 215 44.70 27.41 -48.63
N GLU A 216 44.77 26.51 -47.65
CA GLU A 216 45.92 26.36 -46.75
C GLU A 216 47.13 25.75 -47.49
N GLU A 217 46.90 24.80 -48.40
CA GLU A 217 47.94 24.23 -49.26
C GLU A 217 48.57 25.29 -50.17
N HIS A 218 47.79 26.26 -50.64
CA HIS A 218 48.22 27.33 -51.53
C HIS A 218 48.33 28.70 -50.83
N ARG A 219 48.71 28.71 -49.54
CA ARG A 219 48.70 29.90 -48.68
C ARG A 219 49.45 31.12 -49.24
N GLU A 220 50.52 30.93 -50.02
CA GLU A 220 51.29 32.03 -50.61
C GLU A 220 50.58 32.72 -51.78
N ALA A 221 49.64 32.02 -52.45
CA ALA A 221 48.90 32.52 -53.62
C ALA A 221 47.48 33.00 -53.29
N VAL A 222 46.98 32.72 -52.08
CA VAL A 222 45.62 33.04 -51.65
C VAL A 222 45.62 34.29 -50.75
N PRO A 223 44.83 35.33 -51.04
CA PRO A 223 44.71 36.51 -50.18
C PRO A 223 44.22 36.15 -48.76
N GLU A 224 44.78 36.78 -47.73
CA GLU A 224 44.43 36.52 -46.33
C GLU A 224 42.93 36.69 -46.03
N VAL A 225 42.27 37.67 -46.65
CA VAL A 225 40.82 37.89 -46.51
C VAL A 225 40.00 36.69 -46.98
N PHE A 226 40.45 35.98 -48.03
CA PHE A 226 39.80 34.77 -48.51
C PHE A 226 39.96 33.63 -47.50
N MET A 227 41.16 33.47 -46.92
CA MET A 227 41.44 32.46 -45.90
C MET A 227 40.60 32.69 -44.63
N LEU A 228 40.51 33.94 -44.15
CA LEU A 228 39.63 34.30 -43.04
C LEU A 228 38.15 34.04 -43.36
N GLY A 229 37.75 34.24 -44.62
CA GLY A 229 36.42 33.89 -45.13
C GLY A 229 36.15 32.39 -45.05
N ALA A 230 37.07 31.55 -45.52
CA ALA A 230 36.96 30.08 -45.47
C ALA A 230 36.92 29.55 -44.03
N ILE A 231 37.78 30.07 -43.14
CA ILE A 231 37.75 29.72 -41.70
C ILE A 231 36.39 30.10 -41.09
N ARG A 232 35.88 31.29 -41.39
CA ARG A 232 34.57 31.75 -40.89
C ARG A 232 33.43 30.86 -41.41
N ALA A 233 33.49 30.41 -42.66
CA ALA A 233 32.50 29.50 -43.24
C ALA A 233 32.47 28.16 -42.47
N VAL A 234 33.63 27.51 -42.31
CA VAL A 234 33.78 26.27 -41.54
C VAL A 234 33.27 26.43 -40.09
N GLN A 235 33.59 27.55 -39.43
CA GLN A 235 33.07 27.83 -38.09
C GLN A 235 31.54 28.00 -38.09
N GLY A 236 30.99 28.66 -39.11
CA GLY A 236 29.56 28.83 -39.31
C GLY A 236 28.82 27.49 -39.45
N ASP A 237 29.37 26.57 -40.24
CA ASP A 237 28.77 25.26 -40.48
C ASP A 237 28.84 24.36 -39.24
N ARG A 238 29.97 24.38 -38.52
CA ARG A 238 30.08 23.68 -37.22
C ARG A 238 29.03 24.17 -36.23
N ASN A 239 28.77 25.48 -36.18
CA ASN A 239 27.72 26.05 -35.36
C ASN A 239 26.31 25.66 -35.84
N ALA A 240 26.09 25.55 -37.16
CA ALA A 240 24.83 25.07 -37.72
C ALA A 240 24.57 23.60 -37.36
N ILE A 241 25.58 22.74 -37.48
CA ILE A 241 25.52 21.33 -37.05
C ILE A 241 25.18 21.23 -35.57
N ASN A 242 25.89 21.95 -34.70
CA ASN A 242 25.62 21.92 -33.26
C ASN A 242 24.19 22.37 -32.94
N ARG A 243 23.67 23.42 -33.62
CA ARG A 243 22.28 23.86 -33.44
C ARG A 243 21.28 22.79 -33.89
N ALA A 244 21.54 22.10 -34.99
CA ALA A 244 20.67 21.04 -35.48
C ALA A 244 20.70 19.81 -34.55
N LEU A 245 21.89 19.38 -34.13
CA LEU A 245 22.08 18.28 -33.17
C LEU A 245 21.39 18.56 -31.84
N ASN A 246 21.59 19.74 -31.24
CA ASN A 246 20.96 20.10 -29.98
C ASN A 246 19.42 20.02 -30.04
N ASN A 247 18.81 20.37 -31.18
CA ASN A 247 17.35 20.26 -31.36
C ASN A 247 16.90 18.79 -31.50
N LEU A 248 17.63 17.98 -32.26
CA LEU A 248 17.31 16.56 -32.44
C LEU A 248 17.51 15.78 -31.13
N GLU A 249 18.55 16.11 -30.36
CA GLU A 249 18.79 15.57 -29.02
C GLU A 249 17.69 15.99 -28.03
N ALA A 250 17.24 17.25 -28.08
CA ALA A 250 16.13 17.71 -27.24
C ALA A 250 14.83 16.92 -27.52
N TRP A 251 14.63 16.49 -28.77
CA TRP A 251 13.51 15.64 -29.18
C TRP A 251 13.73 14.14 -28.95
N ASP A 252 14.88 13.74 -28.39
CA ASP A 252 15.23 12.33 -28.13
C ASP A 252 15.26 11.48 -29.40
N ILE A 253 15.65 12.08 -30.52
CA ILE A 253 15.81 11.35 -31.76
C ILE A 253 16.94 10.33 -31.55
N PRO A 254 16.74 9.04 -31.88
CA PRO A 254 17.74 8.02 -31.67
C PRO A 254 19.07 8.36 -32.34
N GLN A 255 20.19 8.05 -31.69
CA GLN A 255 21.52 8.26 -32.26
C GLN A 255 21.68 7.52 -33.60
N GLU A 256 21.05 6.36 -33.76
CA GLU A 256 21.01 5.58 -35.00
C GLU A 256 20.46 6.41 -36.19
N ASP A 257 19.43 7.24 -35.96
CA ASP A 257 18.87 8.11 -37.00
C ASP A 257 19.85 9.25 -37.36
N ILE A 258 20.57 9.78 -36.38
CA ILE A 258 21.58 10.83 -36.56
C ILE A 258 22.79 10.27 -37.32
N ASP A 259 23.25 9.07 -36.97
CA ASP A 259 24.36 8.40 -37.64
C ASP A 259 24.00 8.05 -39.10
N ALA A 260 22.75 7.66 -39.35
CA ALA A 260 22.25 7.44 -40.71
C ALA A 260 22.31 8.73 -41.57
N LEU A 261 21.98 9.89 -40.99
CA LEU A 261 22.12 11.19 -41.66
C LEU A 261 23.57 11.53 -41.97
N GLN A 262 24.50 11.28 -41.03
CA GLN A 262 25.92 11.50 -41.26
C GLN A 262 26.49 10.59 -42.35
N ALA A 263 26.07 9.32 -42.37
CA ALA A 263 26.44 8.39 -43.42
C ALA A 263 25.92 8.85 -44.79
N GLU A 264 24.68 9.36 -44.85
CA GLU A 264 24.11 9.88 -46.07
C GLU A 264 24.82 11.15 -46.55
N ALA A 265 25.12 12.10 -45.65
CA ALA A 265 25.90 13.29 -45.95
C ALA A 265 27.25 12.95 -46.60
N LYS A 266 27.97 11.96 -46.04
CA LYS A 266 29.25 11.47 -46.57
C LYS A 266 29.13 10.85 -47.97
N LYS A 267 28.02 10.19 -48.28
CA LYS A 267 27.79 9.67 -49.64
C LYS A 267 27.59 10.81 -50.62
N ILE A 268 26.78 11.80 -50.24
CA ILE A 268 26.48 12.98 -51.08
C ILE A 268 27.75 13.77 -51.38
N SER A 269 28.61 13.97 -50.38
CA SER A 269 29.86 14.72 -50.52
C SER A 269 30.96 13.96 -51.29
N ALA A 270 30.92 12.62 -51.27
CA ALA A 270 31.84 11.76 -52.01
C ALA A 270 31.52 11.71 -53.52
N ASP A 271 30.25 11.80 -53.90
CA ASP A 271 29.86 11.81 -55.30
C ASP A 271 30.03 13.20 -55.94
N LYS A 272 31.28 13.47 -56.36
CA LYS A 272 31.68 14.67 -57.11
C LYS A 272 30.85 14.91 -58.37
N ASN A 273 30.21 13.86 -58.90
CA ASN A 273 29.41 13.90 -60.12
C ASN A 273 27.90 13.87 -59.86
N ALA A 274 27.40 13.52 -58.67
CA ALA A 274 25.97 13.58 -58.33
C ALA A 274 25.43 15.01 -58.48
N TRP A 275 26.20 16.00 -58.04
CA TRP A 275 25.85 17.41 -58.14
C TRP A 275 25.88 17.92 -59.60
N LEU A 276 26.77 17.37 -60.44
CA LEU A 276 26.98 17.81 -61.83
C LEU A 276 26.14 17.05 -62.87
N LYS A 277 25.78 15.78 -62.61
CA LYS A 277 25.03 14.93 -63.55
C LYS A 277 23.52 15.14 -63.50
N THR A 278 23.02 15.80 -62.47
CA THR A 278 21.59 16.01 -62.27
C THR A 278 21.24 17.45 -62.65
N LYS A 279 20.74 17.66 -63.88
CA LYS A 279 20.02 18.91 -64.25
C LYS A 279 18.79 19.14 -63.37
N GLU A 280 18.44 18.17 -62.52
CA GLU A 280 17.54 18.29 -61.40
C GLU A 280 18.30 18.12 -60.07
N GLY A 281 19.01 19.15 -59.62
CA GLY A 281 19.35 19.35 -58.19
C GLY A 281 18.10 19.64 -57.36
N ARG A 282 17.03 18.87 -57.59
CA ARG A 282 15.71 19.05 -57.04
C ARG A 282 15.34 17.77 -56.32
N TRP A 283 15.38 17.82 -54.99
CA TRP A 283 14.24 17.35 -54.21
C TRP A 283 13.01 18.23 -54.55
N VAL A 284 12.59 18.18 -55.81
CA VAL A 284 11.35 18.67 -56.45
C VAL A 284 11.07 17.76 -57.65
N LYS A 285 11.24 16.46 -57.46
CA LYS A 285 10.17 15.51 -57.74
C LYS A 285 9.95 14.88 -56.37
N GLY A 286 8.86 15.14 -55.66
CA GLY A 286 7.55 14.94 -56.25
C GLY A 286 7.58 13.59 -56.97
N GLU A 287 8.15 12.57 -56.32
CA GLU A 287 7.80 11.18 -56.63
C GLU A 287 6.28 11.21 -56.72
N LYS A 288 5.80 10.95 -57.94
CA LYS A 288 4.44 11.25 -58.40
C LYS A 288 3.49 11.05 -57.23
N ALA A 289 2.66 12.05 -56.92
CA ALA A 289 1.48 11.85 -56.08
C ALA A 289 0.84 10.55 -56.52
N GLU A 290 1.10 9.47 -55.79
CA GLU A 290 0.62 8.15 -56.17
C GLU A 290 -0.86 8.23 -55.94
N THR A 291 -1.56 8.48 -57.03
CA THR A 291 -2.99 8.48 -57.04
C THR A 291 -3.34 7.03 -56.91
N ASN A 292 -3.76 6.63 -55.70
CA ASN A 292 -4.46 5.37 -55.53
C ASN A 292 -5.66 5.36 -56.51
N ALA A 293 -6.20 4.19 -56.83
CA ALA A 293 -7.27 4.03 -57.84
C ALA A 293 -8.55 4.89 -57.59
N LYS A 294 -8.59 5.65 -56.49
CA LYS A 294 -9.65 6.56 -56.05
C LYS A 294 -9.35 8.05 -56.20
N GLY A 295 -8.17 8.47 -56.69
CA GLY A 295 -7.92 9.90 -56.95
C GLY A 295 -7.23 10.67 -55.81
N GLU A 296 -6.81 10.03 -54.71
CA GLU A 296 -6.23 10.73 -53.56
C GLU A 296 -4.72 10.91 -53.76
N VAL A 297 -4.25 12.15 -53.59
CA VAL A 297 -2.83 12.49 -53.67
C VAL A 297 -2.13 12.01 -52.41
N LYS A 298 -1.43 10.87 -52.48
CA LYS A 298 -0.46 10.49 -51.44
C LYS A 298 0.71 11.46 -51.53
N VAL A 299 0.77 12.41 -50.60
CA VAL A 299 1.95 13.27 -50.44
C VAL A 299 3.12 12.35 -50.14
N SER A 300 4.15 12.37 -50.99
CA SER A 300 5.43 11.73 -50.75
C SER A 300 5.98 12.28 -49.42
N GLU A 301 5.75 11.56 -48.33
CA GLU A 301 6.26 11.92 -47.01
C GLU A 301 7.78 11.99 -47.08
N ASN A 302 8.36 13.08 -46.57
CA ASN A 302 9.81 13.17 -46.41
C ASN A 302 10.24 11.97 -45.53
N PRO A 303 11.11 11.06 -46.00
CA PRO A 303 11.53 9.90 -45.20
C PRO A 303 12.16 10.34 -43.87
N TRP A 304 12.79 11.52 -43.84
CA TRP A 304 13.35 12.11 -42.63
C TRP A 304 12.30 12.61 -41.65
N GLY A 305 11.04 12.82 -42.07
CA GLY A 305 9.96 13.21 -41.17
C GLY A 305 9.49 12.09 -40.24
N ARG A 306 9.90 10.83 -40.48
CA ARG A 306 9.48 9.69 -39.65
C ARG A 306 10.34 9.58 -38.39
N VAL A 307 9.66 9.29 -37.28
CA VAL A 307 10.25 9.04 -35.96
C VAL A 307 9.64 7.78 -35.38
N THR A 308 10.50 6.85 -34.98
CA THR A 308 10.08 5.58 -34.38
C THR A 308 10.20 5.68 -32.87
N LEU A 309 9.07 5.54 -32.16
CA LEU A 309 9.08 5.41 -30.71
C LEU A 309 9.24 3.95 -30.32
N ARG A 310 10.17 3.69 -29.41
CA ARG A 310 10.52 2.34 -28.93
C ARG A 310 10.27 2.19 -27.43
N ALA A 311 10.04 0.96 -27.00
CA ALA A 311 9.91 0.64 -25.58
C ALA A 311 11.26 0.82 -24.86
N PRO A 312 11.32 1.56 -23.73
CA PRO A 312 12.57 1.85 -23.03
C PRO A 312 13.10 0.66 -22.22
N PHE A 313 12.22 -0.26 -21.81
CA PHE A 313 12.52 -1.46 -21.04
C PHE A 313 11.45 -2.55 -21.29
N ASP A 314 11.72 -3.76 -20.81
CA ASP A 314 10.79 -4.88 -20.87
C ASP A 314 9.61 -4.66 -19.92
N GLY A 315 8.37 -4.75 -20.42
CA GLY A 315 7.21 -4.46 -19.59
C GLY A 315 5.87 -4.77 -20.25
N ILE A 316 4.82 -4.22 -19.67
CA ILE A 316 3.45 -4.28 -20.19
C ILE A 316 3.00 -2.86 -20.54
N ILE A 317 2.29 -2.72 -21.66
CA ILE A 317 1.60 -1.49 -22.01
C ILE A 317 0.40 -1.34 -21.06
N VAL A 318 0.43 -0.33 -20.20
CA VAL A 318 -0.65 -0.01 -19.26
C VAL A 318 -1.68 0.89 -19.93
N GLU A 319 -1.22 1.85 -20.73
CA GLU A 319 -2.07 2.82 -21.41
C GLU A 319 -1.57 3.08 -22.82
N ARG A 320 -2.51 3.35 -23.73
CA ARG A 320 -2.28 3.79 -25.11
C ARG A 320 -3.37 4.79 -25.47
N ASN A 321 -2.99 6.05 -25.65
CA ASN A 321 -3.92 7.17 -25.84
C ASN A 321 -3.85 7.75 -27.26
N LEU A 322 -3.69 6.89 -28.27
CA LEU A 322 -3.58 7.30 -29.66
C LEU A 322 -4.13 6.24 -30.61
N HIS A 323 -4.54 6.68 -31.79
CA HIS A 323 -4.96 5.85 -32.90
C HIS A 323 -4.12 6.14 -34.16
N VAL A 324 -4.07 5.19 -35.09
CA VAL A 324 -3.48 5.43 -36.42
C VAL A 324 -4.19 6.60 -37.09
N ASP A 325 -3.44 7.42 -37.82
CA ASP A 325 -3.87 8.66 -38.48
C ASP A 325 -4.31 9.80 -37.55
N GLU A 326 -4.21 9.62 -36.24
CA GLU A 326 -4.44 10.70 -35.28
C GLU A 326 -3.31 11.75 -35.32
N MET A 327 -3.67 13.02 -35.15
CA MET A 327 -2.71 14.13 -35.08
C MET A 327 -2.44 14.49 -33.62
N VAL A 328 -1.21 14.25 -33.16
CA VAL A 328 -0.72 14.70 -31.86
C VAL A 328 -0.33 16.17 -31.97
N VAL A 329 -1.07 17.03 -31.27
CA VAL A 329 -0.89 18.49 -31.31
C VAL A 329 -0.12 19.05 -30.12
N ASP A 330 -0.04 18.29 -29.01
CA ASP A 330 0.53 18.73 -27.75
C ASP A 330 1.58 17.73 -27.24
N ASN A 331 2.69 18.25 -26.73
CA ASN A 331 3.79 17.48 -26.15
C ASN A 331 3.54 17.03 -24.70
N THR A 332 2.46 17.49 -24.06
CA THR A 332 2.10 17.05 -22.71
C THR A 332 1.35 15.71 -22.67
N VAL A 333 0.82 15.26 -23.82
CA VAL A 333 0.01 14.05 -23.94
C VAL A 333 0.88 12.80 -23.78
N ASN A 334 0.48 11.92 -22.87
CA ASN A 334 1.07 10.58 -22.75
C ASN A 334 0.56 9.69 -23.89
N LEU A 335 1.45 9.34 -24.81
CA LEU A 335 1.17 8.47 -25.95
C LEU A 335 1.00 7.00 -25.50
N PHE A 336 1.99 6.53 -24.75
CA PHE A 336 2.03 5.19 -24.16
C PHE A 336 2.46 5.27 -22.70
N GLN A 337 2.00 4.31 -21.89
CA GLN A 337 2.55 4.06 -20.57
C GLN A 337 3.01 2.61 -20.50
N VAL A 338 4.29 2.37 -20.21
CA VAL A 338 4.89 1.03 -20.09
C VAL A 338 5.32 0.82 -18.65
N ALA A 339 4.93 -0.30 -18.05
CA ALA A 339 5.28 -0.64 -16.67
C ALA A 339 5.96 -2.00 -16.57
N GLU A 340 6.96 -2.07 -15.71
CA GLU A 340 7.51 -3.34 -15.25
C GLU A 340 6.61 -3.88 -14.14
N VAL A 341 6.00 -5.05 -14.34
CA VAL A 341 4.99 -5.63 -13.43
C VAL A 341 5.49 -6.86 -12.65
N ASN A 342 6.79 -7.16 -12.76
CA ASN A 342 7.45 -8.20 -11.97
C ASN A 342 7.60 -7.82 -10.49
N ARG A 343 7.47 -6.54 -10.16
CA ARG A 343 7.42 -5.99 -8.81
C ARG A 343 6.26 -5.01 -8.76
N LEU A 344 5.44 -5.10 -7.71
CA LEU A 344 4.31 -4.20 -7.51
C LEU A 344 4.49 -3.42 -6.21
N LEU A 345 4.01 -2.18 -6.23
CA LEU A 345 3.80 -1.41 -5.01
C LEU A 345 2.59 -2.00 -4.29
N VAL A 346 2.64 -2.10 -2.97
CA VAL A 346 1.51 -2.44 -2.11
C VAL A 346 1.23 -1.25 -1.23
N ILE A 347 -0.03 -0.84 -1.21
CA ILE A 347 -0.56 0.24 -0.40
C ILE A 347 -1.55 -0.41 0.56
N ALA A 348 -1.18 -0.50 1.83
CA ALA A 348 -1.99 -1.09 2.89
C ALA A 348 -2.36 -0.02 3.92
N ASN A 349 -3.50 -0.20 4.59
CA ASN A 349 -3.98 0.76 5.58
C ASN A 349 -3.83 0.17 6.97
N ALA A 350 -3.07 0.86 7.82
CA ALA A 350 -2.86 0.50 9.22
C ALA A 350 -3.74 1.37 10.14
N PRO A 351 -4.58 0.76 10.99
CA PRO A 351 -5.30 1.49 12.04
C PRO A 351 -4.36 2.25 12.98
N GLU A 352 -4.81 3.41 13.47
CA GLU A 352 -4.04 4.28 14.36
C GLU A 352 -3.48 3.56 15.61
N ASP A 353 -4.26 2.65 16.20
CA ASP A 353 -3.87 1.88 17.39
C ASP A 353 -2.74 0.87 17.12
N GLN A 354 -2.51 0.51 15.86
CA GLN A 354 -1.49 -0.46 15.44
C GLN A 354 -0.18 0.21 14.98
N LEU A 355 -0.16 1.54 14.82
CA LEU A 355 1.04 2.27 14.38
C LEU A 355 2.22 2.11 15.34
N PRO A 356 2.07 2.21 16.68
CA PRO A 356 3.20 2.03 17.60
C PRO A 356 3.88 0.67 17.43
N THR A 357 3.10 -0.38 17.16
CA THR A 357 3.60 -1.73 16.92
C THR A 357 4.40 -1.80 15.62
N LEU A 358 3.94 -1.15 14.54
CA LEU A 358 4.63 -1.09 13.26
C LEU A 358 5.91 -0.24 13.32
N GLU A 359 5.87 0.89 14.03
CA GLU A 359 7.01 1.79 14.20
C GLU A 359 8.13 1.17 15.06
N ALA A 360 7.75 0.36 16.05
CA ALA A 360 8.71 -0.40 16.87
C ALA A 360 9.46 -1.50 16.08
N LEU A 361 9.02 -1.84 14.87
CA LEU A 361 9.74 -2.79 14.02
C LEU A 361 11.01 -2.15 13.43
N ASN A 362 12.15 -2.80 13.68
CA ASN A 362 13.40 -2.52 12.99
C ASN A 362 13.22 -2.63 11.47
N GLN A 363 14.02 -1.88 10.71
CA GLN A 363 13.93 -1.84 9.25
C GLN A 363 14.10 -3.23 8.60
N ASP A 364 14.98 -4.09 9.13
CA ASP A 364 15.18 -5.46 8.63
C ASP A 364 14.00 -6.41 8.92
N SER A 365 13.18 -6.07 9.91
CA SER A 365 12.01 -6.84 10.36
C SER A 365 10.72 -6.40 9.69
N ARG A 366 10.75 -5.33 8.87
CA ARG A 366 9.61 -4.77 8.12
C ARG A 366 9.27 -5.63 6.90
N LYS A 367 8.95 -6.89 7.15
CA LYS A 367 8.53 -7.87 6.14
C LYS A 367 7.04 -8.08 6.23
N TRP A 368 6.41 -8.35 5.09
CA TRP A 368 5.02 -8.74 5.05
C TRP A 368 4.80 -9.88 4.06
N SER A 369 3.69 -10.60 4.24
CA SER A 369 3.22 -11.60 3.30
C SER A 369 1.93 -11.11 2.66
N ILE A 370 1.93 -10.97 1.34
CA ILE A 370 0.82 -10.43 0.57
C ILE A 370 -0.05 -11.56 0.04
N ARG A 371 -1.35 -11.49 0.31
CA ARG A 371 -2.33 -12.50 -0.11
C ARG A 371 -3.50 -11.84 -0.83
N THR A 372 -4.00 -12.49 -1.88
CA THR A 372 -5.23 -12.07 -2.56
C THR A 372 -6.44 -12.66 -1.87
N THR A 373 -7.60 -12.02 -2.02
CA THR A 373 -8.88 -12.60 -1.60
C THR A 373 -9.11 -13.93 -2.30
N GLY A 374 -9.31 -15.01 -1.53
CA GLY A 374 -9.53 -16.37 -2.05
C GLY A 374 -8.27 -17.21 -2.25
N ALA A 375 -7.08 -16.71 -1.90
CA ALA A 375 -5.86 -17.53 -1.87
C ALA A 375 -5.84 -18.45 -0.64
N ASP A 376 -5.35 -19.68 -0.81
CA ASP A 376 -5.23 -20.65 0.29
C ASP A 376 -4.32 -20.14 1.42
N ALA A 377 -4.62 -20.57 2.64
CA ALA A 377 -3.83 -20.23 3.82
C ALA A 377 -2.40 -20.78 3.68
N GLY A 378 -1.46 -19.92 3.27
CA GLY A 378 -0.03 -20.28 3.12
C GLY A 378 0.62 -19.83 1.81
N THR A 379 -0.15 -19.37 0.82
CA THR A 379 0.37 -19.04 -0.52
C THR A 379 0.75 -17.56 -0.69
N GLY A 380 1.03 -16.84 0.39
CA GLY A 380 1.32 -15.41 0.33
C GLY A 380 2.69 -15.11 -0.28
N LEU A 381 2.76 -14.06 -1.09
CA LEU A 381 4.02 -13.61 -1.71
C LEU A 381 4.81 -12.77 -0.71
N PRO A 382 6.12 -13.02 -0.55
CA PRO A 382 6.95 -12.22 0.34
C PRO A 382 7.13 -10.81 -0.22
N GLY A 383 7.14 -9.84 0.69
CA GLY A 383 7.43 -8.45 0.38
C GLY A 383 8.02 -7.73 1.58
N HIS A 384 8.28 -6.45 1.41
CA HIS A 384 8.84 -5.59 2.45
C HIS A 384 8.11 -4.26 2.52
N ILE A 385 8.08 -3.66 3.71
CA ILE A 385 7.51 -2.34 3.99
C ILE A 385 8.64 -1.31 3.89
N ASP A 386 8.48 -0.33 3.01
CA ASP A 386 9.46 0.75 2.83
C ASP A 386 9.08 2.00 3.60
N GLU A 387 7.79 2.34 3.65
CA GLU A 387 7.30 3.60 4.23
C GLU A 387 6.08 3.37 5.11
N ILE A 388 6.10 3.97 6.30
CA ILE A 388 4.93 4.16 7.16
C ILE A 388 4.55 5.63 7.00
N GLY A 389 3.38 5.90 6.44
CA GLY A 389 2.94 7.27 6.16
C GLY A 389 2.71 8.07 7.44
N TYR A 390 3.12 9.34 7.43
CA TYR A 390 2.94 10.25 8.57
C TYR A 390 1.51 10.80 8.69
N LEU A 391 0.77 10.82 7.57
CA LEU A 391 -0.60 11.33 7.52
C LEU A 391 -1.58 10.23 7.86
N ILE A 392 -2.50 10.54 8.78
CA ILE A 392 -3.65 9.74 9.13
C ILE A 392 -4.84 10.25 8.31
N ASP A 393 -5.59 9.34 7.68
CA ASP A 393 -6.89 9.67 7.09
C ASP A 393 -7.90 9.90 8.22
N PRO A 394 -8.45 11.12 8.41
CA PRO A 394 -9.35 11.43 9.51
C PRO A 394 -10.74 10.78 9.38
N ASN A 395 -11.11 10.26 8.20
CA ASN A 395 -12.37 9.54 8.01
C ASN A 395 -12.21 8.04 8.28
N GLN A 396 -11.05 7.48 7.93
CA GLN A 396 -10.78 6.05 8.08
C GLN A 396 -10.04 5.70 9.38
N HIS A 397 -9.45 6.69 10.05
CA HIS A 397 -8.57 6.49 11.21
C HIS A 397 -7.44 5.50 10.94
N THR A 398 -6.82 5.63 9.76
CA THR A 398 -5.73 4.76 9.30
C THR A 398 -4.60 5.57 8.70
N ALA A 399 -3.36 5.13 8.88
CA ALA A 399 -2.21 5.60 8.13
C ALA A 399 -1.90 4.66 6.94
N VAL A 400 -1.38 5.25 5.87
CA VAL A 400 -1.00 4.51 4.66
C VAL A 400 0.39 3.91 4.82
N ILE A 401 0.49 2.60 4.66
CA ILE A 401 1.74 1.83 4.65
C ILE A 401 2.07 1.46 3.22
N LYS A 402 3.28 1.76 2.77
CA LYS A 402 3.77 1.40 1.44
C LYS A 402 4.93 0.46 1.52
N GLY A 403 4.99 -0.42 0.54
CA GLY A 403 6.11 -1.32 0.34
C GLY A 403 5.96 -2.08 -0.96
N TYR A 404 6.75 -3.12 -1.16
CA TYR A 404 6.76 -3.83 -2.43
C TYR A 404 6.59 -5.32 -2.25
N VAL A 405 6.14 -5.95 -3.34
CA VAL A 405 5.98 -7.39 -3.46
C VAL A 405 6.54 -7.85 -4.81
N GLU A 406 7.33 -8.92 -4.77
CA GLU A 406 7.77 -9.60 -5.99
C GLU A 406 6.58 -10.38 -6.58
N ASN A 407 6.42 -10.29 -7.89
CA ASN A 407 5.29 -10.83 -8.64
C ASN A 407 5.75 -11.89 -9.68
N PRO A 408 6.39 -12.98 -9.24
CA PRO A 408 6.85 -14.03 -10.15
C PRO A 408 5.64 -14.67 -10.86
N GLY A 409 5.74 -14.81 -12.18
CA GLY A 409 4.67 -15.39 -13.00
C GLY A 409 3.42 -14.51 -13.13
N LEU A 410 3.50 -13.20 -12.81
CA LEU A 410 2.43 -12.23 -13.01
C LEU A 410 1.11 -12.62 -12.33
N ARG A 411 1.22 -13.18 -11.12
CA ARG A 411 0.10 -13.68 -10.32
C ARG A 411 -0.78 -12.56 -9.76
N LEU A 412 -0.18 -11.40 -9.51
CA LEU A 412 -0.85 -10.19 -9.05
C LEU A 412 -1.02 -9.19 -10.19
N ARG A 413 -2.15 -8.48 -10.18
CA ARG A 413 -2.40 -7.33 -11.06
C ARG A 413 -2.29 -6.04 -10.26
N ALA A 414 -1.98 -4.93 -10.91
CA ALA A 414 -2.11 -3.62 -10.29
C ALA A 414 -3.60 -3.30 -10.03
N GLY A 415 -3.90 -2.62 -8.93
CA GLY A 415 -5.26 -2.31 -8.47
C GLY A 415 -5.97 -3.48 -7.78
N GLN A 416 -5.30 -4.63 -7.60
CA GLN A 416 -5.90 -5.80 -6.99
C GLN A 416 -5.96 -5.63 -5.46
N TYR A 417 -7.09 -5.97 -4.87
CA TYR A 417 -7.22 -6.00 -3.41
C TYR A 417 -6.36 -7.12 -2.81
N VAL A 418 -5.63 -6.78 -1.75
CA VAL A 418 -4.75 -7.71 -1.05
C VAL A 418 -4.84 -7.53 0.46
N SER A 419 -4.45 -8.57 1.18
CA SER A 419 -4.25 -8.58 2.61
C SER A 419 -2.75 -8.73 2.88
N ALA A 420 -2.16 -7.74 3.54
CA ALA A 420 -0.75 -7.71 3.93
C ALA A 420 -0.62 -8.18 5.38
N THR A 421 0.00 -9.33 5.59
CA THR A 421 0.23 -9.90 6.92
C THR A 421 1.63 -9.53 7.39
N VAL A 422 1.73 -8.75 8.46
CA VAL A 422 2.98 -8.35 9.11
C VAL A 422 3.20 -9.23 10.34
N PRO A 423 4.31 -9.99 10.42
CA PRO A 423 4.65 -10.74 11.61
C PRO A 423 5.06 -9.77 12.72
N VAL A 424 4.45 -9.93 13.90
CA VAL A 424 4.78 -9.13 15.09
C VAL A 424 5.45 -10.05 16.10
N SER A 425 6.54 -9.58 16.70
CA SER A 425 7.22 -10.32 17.76
C SER A 425 6.49 -10.07 19.08
N PRO A 426 6.31 -11.11 19.92
CA PRO A 426 5.77 -10.93 21.26
C PRO A 426 6.63 -9.96 22.09
N PRO A 427 6.02 -9.16 22.99
CA PRO A 427 6.79 -8.33 23.91
C PRO A 427 7.74 -9.17 24.77
N ALA A 428 8.92 -8.64 25.08
CA ALA A 428 9.93 -9.35 25.87
C ALA A 428 9.56 -9.48 27.36
N ASP A 429 8.53 -8.76 27.81
CA ASP A 429 8.09 -8.65 29.20
C ASP A 429 6.77 -9.36 29.49
N VAL A 430 6.49 -10.41 28.70
CA VAL A 430 5.34 -11.27 28.92
C VAL A 430 5.73 -12.74 28.93
N VAL A 431 4.92 -13.54 29.62
CA VAL A 431 4.93 -15.00 29.57
C VAL A 431 3.59 -15.51 29.05
N GLU A 432 3.63 -16.62 28.33
CA GLU A 432 2.47 -17.33 27.81
C GLU A 432 2.05 -18.44 28.75
N ILE A 433 0.75 -18.48 29.08
CA ILE A 433 0.11 -19.56 29.81
C ILE A 433 -1.20 -20.00 29.12
N PRO A 434 -1.69 -21.23 29.36
CA PRO A 434 -3.00 -21.66 28.88
C PRO A 434 -4.13 -20.77 29.41
N ILE A 435 -5.17 -20.54 28.61
CA ILE A 435 -6.32 -19.75 29.04
C ILE A 435 -7.04 -20.38 30.25
N ASP A 436 -7.06 -21.70 30.33
CA ASP A 436 -7.67 -22.47 31.43
C ASP A 436 -6.93 -22.28 32.78
N ALA A 437 -5.70 -21.78 32.74
CA ALA A 437 -4.91 -21.45 33.94
C ALA A 437 -5.34 -20.13 34.58
N LEU A 438 -5.98 -19.25 33.80
CA LEU A 438 -6.40 -17.93 34.23
C LEU A 438 -7.81 -18.00 34.81
N ILE A 439 -7.96 -17.58 36.05
CA ILE A 439 -9.26 -17.37 36.67
C ILE A 439 -9.57 -15.88 36.62
N ASP A 440 -10.64 -15.53 35.93
CA ASP A 440 -11.15 -14.17 35.84
C ASP A 440 -12.50 -14.10 36.56
N ASP A 441 -12.59 -13.36 37.66
CA ASP A 441 -13.84 -13.17 38.40
C ASP A 441 -14.56 -11.85 38.08
N GLY A 442 -14.09 -11.13 37.06
CA GLY A 442 -14.58 -9.81 36.67
C GLY A 442 -13.93 -8.64 37.43
N ASN A 443 -13.38 -8.89 38.62
CA ASN A 443 -12.68 -7.88 39.42
C ASN A 443 -11.15 -8.04 39.37
N GLN A 444 -10.68 -9.28 39.29
CA GLN A 444 -9.27 -9.62 39.22
C GLN A 444 -9.01 -10.88 38.39
N SER A 445 -7.87 -10.86 37.71
CA SER A 445 -7.29 -12.01 37.03
C SER A 445 -6.27 -12.68 37.95
N VAL A 446 -6.48 -13.95 38.29
CA VAL A 446 -5.63 -14.70 39.20
C VAL A 446 -5.20 -16.04 38.60
N VAL A 447 -4.04 -16.54 39.04
CA VAL A 447 -3.48 -17.83 38.66
C VAL A 447 -2.98 -18.58 39.90
N PHE A 448 -2.93 -19.90 39.84
CA PHE A 448 -2.32 -20.73 40.88
C PHE A 448 -0.92 -21.19 40.46
N VAL A 449 0.09 -20.76 41.22
CA VAL A 449 1.50 -21.08 40.96
C VAL A 449 1.98 -22.17 41.93
N GLN A 450 2.59 -23.21 41.39
CA GLN A 450 3.33 -24.22 42.15
C GLN A 450 4.81 -23.83 42.20
N MET A 451 5.31 -23.43 43.37
CA MET A 451 6.67 -22.92 43.49
C MET A 451 7.74 -24.02 43.56
N ASP A 452 7.40 -25.16 44.17
CA ASP A 452 8.29 -26.32 44.29
C ASP A 452 7.60 -27.54 43.64
N PRO A 453 8.18 -28.14 42.58
CA PRO A 453 7.67 -29.35 41.96
C PRO A 453 7.46 -30.52 42.94
N SER A 454 8.22 -30.56 44.03
CA SER A 454 8.24 -31.66 44.99
C SER A 454 7.18 -31.51 46.07
N LYS A 455 6.58 -30.31 46.20
CA LYS A 455 5.58 -30.00 47.22
C LYS A 455 4.23 -29.69 46.57
N PRO A 456 3.13 -30.21 47.13
CA PRO A 456 1.80 -29.94 46.60
C PRO A 456 1.25 -28.59 47.11
N ILE A 457 2.07 -27.54 47.06
CA ILE A 457 1.73 -26.20 47.55
C ILE A 457 1.42 -25.30 46.34
N TYR A 458 0.23 -24.70 46.35
CA TYR A 458 -0.26 -23.83 45.29
C TYR A 458 -0.62 -22.46 45.85
N THR A 459 0.03 -21.42 45.33
CA THR A 459 -0.19 -20.03 45.75
C THR A 459 -1.03 -19.29 44.73
N MET A 460 -2.12 -18.67 45.17
CA MET A 460 -2.94 -17.79 44.34
C MET A 460 -2.23 -16.44 44.17
N ARG A 461 -1.99 -16.03 42.92
CA ARG A 461 -1.39 -14.73 42.59
C ARG A 461 -2.30 -13.96 41.65
N ARG A 462 -2.49 -12.67 41.90
CA ARG A 462 -3.14 -11.77 40.94
C ARG A 462 -2.14 -11.33 39.90
N VAL A 463 -2.51 -11.45 38.63
CA VAL A 463 -1.65 -11.18 37.49
C VAL A 463 -2.27 -10.13 36.58
N GLN A 464 -1.43 -9.45 35.80
CA GLN A 464 -1.90 -8.54 34.75
C GLN A 464 -1.86 -9.24 33.40
N VAL A 465 -3.03 -9.45 32.81
CA VAL A 465 -3.19 -9.96 31.44
C VAL A 465 -2.89 -8.82 30.47
N THR A 466 -2.03 -9.07 29.49
CA THR A 466 -1.71 -8.11 28.42
C THR A 466 -2.44 -8.45 27.13
N HIS A 467 -2.46 -9.74 26.75
CA HIS A 467 -3.15 -10.23 25.55
C HIS A 467 -3.91 -11.52 25.88
N ARG A 468 -5.08 -11.70 25.26
CA ARG A 468 -5.89 -12.91 25.36
C ARG A 468 -6.11 -13.46 23.94
N TYR A 469 -5.74 -14.72 23.74
CA TYR A 469 -5.95 -15.49 22.51
C TYR A 469 -6.94 -16.63 22.77
N GLU A 470 -7.28 -17.41 21.74
CA GLU A 470 -8.28 -18.49 21.87
C GLU A 470 -7.87 -19.59 22.86
N LYS A 471 -6.57 -19.92 22.95
CA LYS A 471 -6.06 -21.02 23.78
C LYS A 471 -5.06 -20.58 24.85
N THR A 472 -4.47 -19.40 24.69
CA THR A 472 -3.40 -18.91 25.55
C THR A 472 -3.60 -17.45 25.90
N VAL A 473 -2.98 -17.03 27.00
CA VAL A 473 -2.99 -15.65 27.47
C VAL A 473 -1.58 -15.22 27.80
N PHE A 474 -1.28 -13.96 27.52
CA PHE A 474 0.00 -13.34 27.86
C PHE A 474 -0.15 -12.56 29.16
N VAL A 475 0.78 -12.81 30.07
CA VAL A 475 0.82 -12.23 31.42
C VAL A 475 2.11 -11.44 31.58
N ARG A 476 2.05 -10.27 32.23
CA ARG A 476 3.23 -9.44 32.49
C ARG A 476 4.26 -10.18 33.36
N SER A 477 5.51 -10.18 32.91
CA SER A 477 6.64 -10.84 33.58
C SER A 477 7.63 -9.88 34.24
N LYS A 478 7.43 -8.57 34.07
CA LYS A 478 8.20 -7.51 34.74
C LYS A 478 7.61 -7.16 36.10
N PRO A 479 8.46 -6.74 37.06
CA PRO A 479 8.00 -6.42 38.41
C PRO A 479 7.16 -5.16 38.42
N PHE A 480 6.16 -5.16 39.29
CA PHE A 480 5.32 -4.00 39.54
C PHE A 480 5.99 -3.09 40.57
N PRO A 481 6.09 -1.77 40.30
CA PRO A 481 6.32 -0.77 41.33
C PRO A 481 5.31 -0.89 42.47
N LYS A 482 5.69 -0.55 43.71
CA LYS A 482 4.83 -0.75 44.90
C LYS A 482 3.47 -0.05 44.79
N ASP A 483 3.44 1.10 44.13
CA ASP A 483 2.26 1.91 43.83
C ASP A 483 1.34 1.29 42.76
N GLU A 484 1.88 0.47 41.85
CA GLU A 484 1.10 -0.28 40.85
C GLU A 484 0.63 -1.66 41.34
N GLN A 485 1.23 -2.18 42.42
CA GLN A 485 0.87 -3.50 42.97
C GLN A 485 -0.54 -3.50 43.55
N LEU A 486 -0.88 -2.49 44.37
CA LEU A 486 -2.19 -2.40 45.00
C LEU A 486 -2.51 -0.94 45.31
N THR A 487 -3.58 -0.42 44.71
CA THR A 487 -4.08 0.92 45.05
C THR A 487 -4.94 0.87 46.31
N GLU A 488 -5.08 2.01 47.02
CA GLU A 488 -5.88 2.11 48.25
C GLU A 488 -7.33 1.64 48.04
N LYS A 489 -7.93 2.00 46.90
CA LYS A 489 -9.28 1.54 46.51
C LYS A 489 -9.35 0.03 46.28
N GLU A 490 -8.37 -0.53 45.58
CA GLU A 490 -8.33 -1.98 45.35
C GLU A 490 -8.11 -2.77 46.65
N ALA A 491 -7.40 -2.19 47.63
CA ALA A 491 -7.24 -2.76 48.96
C ALA A 491 -8.56 -2.76 49.75
N GLU A 492 -9.35 -1.69 49.65
CA GLU A 492 -10.71 -1.61 50.22
C GLU A 492 -11.66 -2.63 49.59
N ASP A 493 -11.53 -2.86 48.28
CA ASP A 493 -12.29 -3.87 47.53
C ASP A 493 -11.80 -5.31 47.78
N GLY A 494 -10.76 -5.49 48.60
CA GLY A 494 -10.22 -6.80 48.98
C GLY A 494 -9.48 -7.53 47.86
N LEU A 495 -8.95 -6.80 46.88
CA LEU A 495 -8.15 -7.38 45.80
C LEU A 495 -6.73 -7.70 46.27
N LEU A 496 -6.14 -8.73 45.65
CA LEU A 496 -4.75 -9.06 45.87
C LEU A 496 -3.80 -8.03 45.22
N PRO A 497 -2.57 -7.87 45.73
CA PRO A 497 -1.55 -7.14 45.01
C PRO A 497 -1.21 -7.85 43.69
N ARG A 498 -1.00 -7.08 42.62
CA ARG A 498 -0.55 -7.60 41.32
C ARG A 498 0.89 -8.06 41.44
N GLU A 499 1.13 -9.28 41.01
CA GLU A 499 2.43 -9.92 40.96
C GLU A 499 2.82 -10.27 39.53
N GLU A 500 4.13 -10.24 39.28
CA GLU A 500 4.73 -10.70 38.02
C GLU A 500 4.68 -12.23 37.93
N LEU A 501 4.58 -12.75 36.71
CA LEU A 501 4.73 -14.19 36.45
C LEU A 501 6.03 -14.43 35.66
N LYS A 502 6.96 -15.20 36.24
CA LYS A 502 8.30 -15.39 35.66
C LYS A 502 8.34 -16.58 34.69
N PRO A 503 9.18 -16.50 33.64
CA PRO A 503 9.46 -17.67 32.82
C PRO A 503 9.99 -18.82 33.68
N GLY A 504 9.46 -20.03 33.50
CA GLY A 504 9.80 -21.21 34.29
C GLY A 504 8.87 -21.50 35.47
N GLU A 505 8.01 -20.55 35.87
CA GLU A 505 7.03 -20.80 36.94
C GLU A 505 5.93 -21.77 36.46
N ARG A 506 5.50 -22.64 37.36
CA ARG A 506 4.56 -23.72 37.08
C ARG A 506 3.15 -23.28 37.43
N VAL A 507 2.25 -23.23 36.45
CA VAL A 507 0.88 -22.75 36.63
C VAL A 507 -0.11 -23.89 36.43
N VAL A 508 -1.05 -24.01 37.36
CA VAL A 508 -2.12 -25.02 37.32
C VAL A 508 -3.19 -24.57 36.33
N TYR A 509 -3.66 -25.48 35.46
CA TYR A 509 -4.71 -25.19 34.48
C TYR A 509 -5.93 -26.11 34.55
N ALA A 510 -6.02 -26.95 35.58
CA ALA A 510 -7.20 -27.77 35.88
C ALA A 510 -7.60 -27.58 37.35
N GLY A 511 -8.90 -27.63 37.66
CA GLY A 511 -9.38 -27.52 39.04
C GLY A 511 -9.19 -26.13 39.69
N THR A 512 -8.89 -25.11 38.89
CA THR A 512 -8.48 -23.78 39.35
C THR A 512 -9.62 -23.03 40.04
N GLY A 513 -10.86 -23.16 39.54
CA GLY A 513 -12.04 -22.56 40.17
C GLY A 513 -12.36 -23.17 41.54
N GLU A 514 -12.25 -24.48 41.67
CA GLU A 514 -12.47 -25.22 42.91
C GLU A 514 -11.40 -24.85 43.96
N LEU A 515 -10.14 -24.75 43.55
CA LEU A 515 -9.04 -24.27 44.41
C LEU A 515 -9.31 -22.87 44.95
N LYS A 516 -9.77 -21.94 44.10
CA LYS A 516 -10.13 -20.58 44.52
C LYS A 516 -11.26 -20.59 45.54
N SER A 517 -12.34 -21.34 45.27
CA SER A 517 -13.48 -21.42 46.19
C SER A 517 -13.08 -22.01 47.55
N THR A 518 -12.18 -22.99 47.55
CA THR A 518 -11.68 -23.66 48.76
C THR A 518 -10.79 -22.72 49.57
N LEU A 519 -9.90 -22.00 48.89
CA LEU A 519 -9.03 -20.99 49.53
C LEU A 519 -9.85 -19.91 50.23
N ILE A 520 -10.83 -19.31 49.54
CA ILE A 520 -11.68 -18.26 50.11
C ILE A 520 -12.46 -18.79 51.32
N LYS A 521 -13.01 -20.00 51.24
CA LYS A 521 -13.72 -20.64 52.37
C LYS A 521 -12.81 -20.81 53.59
N LEU A 522 -11.63 -21.40 53.41
CA LEU A 522 -10.67 -21.64 54.49
C LEU A 522 -10.15 -20.33 55.11
N GLU A 523 -9.84 -19.31 54.31
CA GLU A 523 -9.43 -18.00 54.82
C GLU A 523 -10.56 -17.30 55.58
N SER A 524 -11.81 -17.43 55.12
CA SER A 524 -12.96 -16.87 55.83
C SER A 524 -13.22 -17.55 57.18
N GLN A 525 -12.99 -18.87 57.27
CA GLN A 525 -13.08 -19.64 58.51
C GLN A 525 -11.96 -19.25 59.48
N ALA A 526 -10.71 -19.25 59.02
CA ALA A 526 -9.57 -18.82 59.84
C ALA A 526 -9.75 -17.40 60.41
N LYS A 527 -10.27 -16.45 59.61
CA LYS A 527 -10.61 -15.10 60.09
C LYS A 527 -11.74 -15.10 61.14
N LYS A 528 -12.73 -15.98 61.03
CA LYS A 528 -13.79 -16.13 62.04
C LYS A 528 -13.24 -16.72 63.33
N ASP A 529 -12.46 -17.79 63.24
CA ASP A 529 -11.85 -18.48 64.38
C ASP A 529 -10.89 -17.53 65.13
N THR A 530 -10.14 -16.71 64.39
CA THR A 530 -9.25 -15.68 64.99
C THR A 530 -10.05 -14.57 65.69
N LYS A 531 -11.18 -14.13 65.12
CA LYS A 531 -12.09 -13.16 65.75
C LYS A 531 -12.80 -13.73 66.98
N GLU A 532 -13.08 -15.02 66.97
CA GLU A 532 -13.74 -15.74 68.08
C GLU A 532 -12.76 -16.02 69.22
N ALA A 533 -11.50 -16.33 68.91
CA ALA A 533 -10.41 -16.46 69.89
C ALA A 533 -9.92 -15.12 70.47
N ALA A 534 -10.13 -14.00 69.75
CA ALA A 534 -9.78 -12.65 70.20
C ALA A 534 -10.95 -11.92 70.91
N LYS A 535 -12.09 -12.58 71.09
CA LYS A 535 -13.23 -12.05 71.85
C LYS A 535 -12.96 -12.34 73.34
N PRO A 536 -12.84 -11.31 74.20
CA PRO A 536 -12.44 -11.48 75.60
C PRO A 536 -13.45 -12.27 76.44
#